data_AF-A0A4Q3KK17-F1
#
_entry.id   AF-A0A4Q3KK17-F1
#
_cell.length_a   1.000
_cell.length_b   1.000
_cell.length_c   1.000
_cell.angle_alpha   90.00
_cell.angle_beta   90.00
_cell.angle_gamma   90.00
#
_symmetry.space_group_name_H-M   'P 1'
#
loop_
_entity.id
_entity.type
_entity.pdbx_description
1 polymer ?
#
loop_
_entity_poly.entity_id
_entity_poly.type
_entity_poly.pdbx_seq_one_letter_code
_entity_poly.pdbx_strand_id
1 'polypeptide(L)' 'MNAFLARLCAIGAQDSRRIVGLMSGTSLDGLDVALCRVGGHGPGTRLTLERFATVPYDDDTRQRIRQVFAREQVS' A
#
# COMPACT_ATOMS: atom_id res chain seq x y z
N MET A 1 -10.23 27.20 17.76
CA MET A 1 -9.44 26.01 17.39
C MET A 1 -9.35 25.95 15.88
N ASN A 2 -8.16 25.78 15.30
CA ASN A 2 -8.02 25.66 13.83
C ASN A 2 -8.67 24.35 13.35
N ALA A 3 -9.52 24.42 12.32
CA ALA A 3 -10.29 23.27 11.83
C ALA A 3 -9.41 22.12 11.30
N PHE A 4 -8.26 22.44 10.69
CA PHE A 4 -7.30 21.44 10.23
C PHE A 4 -6.62 20.74 11.41
N LEU A 5 -6.24 21.49 12.45
CA LEU A 5 -5.66 20.90 13.67
C LEU A 5 -6.67 19.99 14.36
N ALA A 6 -7.93 20.42 14.50
CA ALA A 6 -8.98 19.59 15.09
C ALA A 6 -9.17 18.27 14.33
N ARG A 7 -9.16 18.32 12.98
CA ARG A 7 -9.26 17.14 12.13
C ARG A 7 -8.06 16.20 12.30
N LEU A 8 -6.83 16.74 12.34
CA LEU A 8 -5.62 15.95 12.55
C LEU A 8 -5.63 15.27 13.92
N CYS A 9 -6.02 15.98 14.99
CA CYS A 9 -6.17 15.40 16.32
C CYS A 9 -7.23 14.31 16.35
N ALA A 10 -8.38 14.51 15.71
CA ALA A 10 -9.44 13.49 15.62
C ALA A 10 -8.96 12.24 14.88
N ILE A 11 -8.24 12.40 13.77
CA ILE A 11 -7.61 11.28 13.06
C ILE A 11 -6.53 10.63 13.91
N GLY A 12 -5.73 11.38 14.67
CA GLY A 12 -4.68 10.84 15.54
C GLY A 12 -5.21 10.04 16.72
N ALA A 13 -6.36 10.44 17.28
CA ALA A 13 -6.96 9.85 18.48
C ALA A 13 -7.71 8.53 18.26
N GLN A 14 -7.97 8.12 17.01
CA GLN A 14 -8.66 6.87 16.73
C GLN A 14 -7.82 5.64 17.20
N ASP A 15 -8.47 4.60 17.72
CA ASP A 15 -7.80 3.39 18.25
C ASP A 15 -7.22 2.46 17.17
N SER A 16 -7.76 2.54 15.94
CA SER A 16 -7.27 1.78 14.79
C SER A 16 -7.42 2.57 13.49
N ARG A 17 -6.58 2.27 12.49
CA ARG A 17 -6.66 2.80 11.13
C ARG A 17 -6.94 1.68 10.15
N ARG A 18 -7.68 2.00 9.10
CA ARG A 18 -7.70 1.20 7.88
C ARG A 18 -6.65 1.74 6.93
N ILE A 19 -5.77 0.87 6.49
CA ILE A 19 -4.63 1.19 5.62
C ILE A 19 -4.70 0.24 4.43
N VAL A 20 -4.50 0.77 3.22
CA VAL A 20 -4.32 -0.04 2.02
C VAL A 20 -2.82 -0.17 1.75
N GLY A 21 -2.31 -1.40 1.83
CA GLY A 21 -0.96 -1.75 1.40
C GLY A 21 -0.96 -2.15 -0.07
N LEU A 22 0.01 -1.66 -0.82
CA LEU A 22 0.21 -1.98 -2.24
C LEU A 22 1.62 -2.55 -2.42
N MET A 23 1.74 -3.66 -3.14
CA MET A 23 3.02 -4.28 -3.46
C MET A 23 3.04 -4.76 -4.92
N SER A 24 4.12 -4.43 -5.65
CA SER A 24 4.41 -4.99 -6.97
C SER A 24 5.64 -5.88 -6.86
N GLY A 25 5.46 -7.19 -7.04
CA GLY A 25 6.58 -8.13 -7.10
C GLY A 25 7.45 -7.95 -8.35
N THR A 26 8.65 -8.52 -8.33
CA THR A 26 9.58 -8.52 -9.48
C THR A 26 9.13 -9.41 -10.63
N SER A 27 8.14 -10.29 -10.42
CA SER A 27 7.57 -11.10 -11.50
C SER A 27 6.70 -10.29 -12.46
N LEU A 28 6.29 -9.08 -12.07
CA LEU A 28 5.48 -8.15 -12.89
C LEU A 28 4.14 -8.73 -13.36
N ASP A 29 3.58 -9.67 -12.60
CA ASP A 29 2.33 -10.34 -12.97
C ASP A 29 1.08 -9.58 -12.50
N GLY A 30 1.20 -8.77 -11.44
CA GLY A 30 0.12 -7.95 -10.91
C GLY A 30 0.52 -7.08 -9.70
N LEU A 31 -0.47 -6.33 -9.21
CA LEU A 31 -0.42 -5.50 -8.01
C LEU A 31 -1.15 -6.20 -6.87
N ASP A 32 -0.44 -6.53 -5.81
CA ASP A 32 -1.04 -7.01 -4.58
C ASP A 32 -1.63 -5.85 -3.78
N VAL A 33 -2.87 -6.01 -3.33
CA VAL A 33 -3.64 -5.02 -2.59
C VAL A 33 -4.13 -5.65 -1.29
N ALA A 34 -3.68 -5.11 -0.17
CA ALA A 34 -4.06 -5.55 1.17
C ALA A 34 -4.80 -4.44 1.91
N LEU A 35 -6.07 -4.65 2.25
CA LEU A 35 -6.80 -3.80 3.19
C LEU A 35 -6.54 -4.31 4.61
N CYS A 36 -5.81 -3.53 5.39
CA CYS A 36 -5.42 -3.87 6.75
C CYS A 36 -6.09 -2.94 7.75
N ARG A 37 -6.57 -3.50 8.86
CA ARG A 37 -6.84 -2.75 10.08
C ARG A 37 -5.62 -2.84 10.99
N VAL A 38 -5.06 -1.70 11.35
CA VAL A 38 -3.89 -1.60 12.23
C VAL A 38 -4.29 -0.82 13.48
N GLY A 39 -3.96 -1.35 14.65
CA GLY A 39 -4.21 -0.69 15.94
C GLY A 39 -3.11 -1.01 16.94
N GLY A 40 -3.13 -0.33 18.09
CA GLY A 40 -1.99 -0.37 19.01
C GLY A 40 -0.78 0.39 18.46
N HIS A 41 0.35 0.28 19.15
CA HIS A 41 1.58 1.01 18.82
C HIS A 41 2.82 0.26 19.29
N GLY A 42 3.96 0.53 18.66
CA GLY A 42 5.24 -0.08 19.01
C GLY A 42 5.16 -1.63 19.01
N PRO A 43 5.70 -2.31 20.02
CA PRO A 43 5.60 -3.76 20.16
C PRO A 43 4.16 -4.28 20.30
N GLY A 44 3.22 -3.45 20.75
CA GLY A 44 1.80 -3.79 20.89
C GLY A 44 0.97 -3.59 19.61
N THR A 45 1.62 -3.36 18.47
CA THR A 45 0.94 -3.18 17.18
C THR A 45 0.23 -4.47 16.78
N ARG A 46 -1.06 -4.37 16.47
CA ARG A 46 -1.91 -5.45 16.00
C ARG A 46 -2.36 -5.15 14.58
N LEU A 47 -2.27 -6.16 13.72
CA LEU A 47 -2.68 -6.08 12.33
C LEU A 47 -3.73 -7.14 12.04
N THR A 48 -4.80 -6.74 11.36
CA THR A 48 -5.82 -7.64 10.82
C THR A 48 -5.93 -7.39 9.32
N LEU A 49 -5.66 -8.42 8.51
CA LEU A 49 -5.91 -8.38 7.08
C LEU A 49 -7.42 -8.52 6.86
N GLU A 50 -8.09 -7.42 6.53
CA GLU A 50 -9.53 -7.42 6.28
C GLU A 50 -9.86 -7.95 4.87
N ARG A 51 -9.06 -7.59 3.87
CA ARG A 51 -9.16 -8.10 2.50
C ARG A 51 -7.81 -8.15 1.80
N PHE A 52 -7.69 -9.08 0.86
CA PHE A 52 -6.55 -9.19 -0.03
C PHE A 52 -7.04 -9.49 -1.45
N ALA A 53 -6.39 -8.89 -2.44
CA ALA A 53 -6.56 -9.23 -3.85
C ALA A 53 -5.26 -8.97 -4.61
N THR A 54 -4.98 -9.79 -5.60
CA THR A 54 -3.98 -9.50 -6.63
C THR A 54 -4.70 -9.01 -7.87
N VAL A 55 -4.41 -7.79 -8.30
CA VAL A 55 -4.95 -7.19 -9.52
C VAL A 55 -3.95 -7.43 -10.65
N PRO A 56 -4.28 -8.22 -11.69
CA PRO A 56 -3.35 -8.44 -12.79
C PRO A 56 -3.08 -7.12 -13.51
N TYR A 57 -1.83 -6.90 -13.92
CA TYR A 57 -1.53 -5.81 -14.85
C TYR A 57 -2.12 -6.12 -16.21
N ASP A 58 -2.67 -5.10 -16.87
CA ASP A 58 -2.96 -5.20 -18.28
C ASP A 58 -1.68 -5.31 -19.11
N ASP A 59 -1.82 -5.79 -20.34
CA ASP A 59 -0.68 -6.07 -21.21
C ASP A 59 0.14 -4.81 -21.54
N ASP A 60 -0.50 -3.64 -21.71
CA ASP A 60 0.18 -2.36 -21.96
C ASP A 60 1.07 -1.99 -20.77
N THR A 61 0.52 -2.01 -19.56
CA THR A 61 1.24 -1.69 -18.32
C THR A 61 2.40 -2.67 -18.12
N ARG A 62 2.16 -3.98 -18.31
CA ARG A 62 3.19 -5.00 -18.19
C ARG A 62 4.33 -4.78 -19.18
N GLN A 63 4.01 -4.43 -20.43
CA GLN A 63 5.00 -4.15 -21.47
C GLN A 63 5.83 -2.90 -21.13
N ARG A 64 5.18 -1.83 -20.68
CA ARG A 64 5.86 -0.57 -20.29
C ARG A 64 6.81 -0.79 -19.12
N ILE A 65 6.40 -1.56 -18.12
CA ILE A 65 7.27 -1.88 -16.98
C ILE A 65 8.47 -2.73 -17.44
N ARG A 66 8.25 -3.78 -18.24
CA ARG A 66 9.34 -4.61 -18.80
C ARG A 66 10.36 -3.80 -19.59
N GLN A 67 9.93 -2.81 -20.38
CA GLN A 67 10.84 -1.95 -21.14
C GLN A 67 11.79 -1.13 -20.27
N VAL A 68 11.40 -0.79 -19.03
CA VAL A 68 12.28 -0.08 -18.10
C VAL A 68 13.27 -1.05 -17.45
N PHE A 69 12.82 -2.26 -17.08
CA PHE A 69 13.69 -3.29 -16.49
C PHE A 69 14.66 -3.94 -17.48
N ALA A 70 14.33 -3.98 -18.77
CA ALA A 70 15.16 -4.56 -19.82
C ALA A 70 16.24 -3.60 -20.36
N ARG A 71 16.31 -2.37 -19.85
CA ARG A 71 17.43 -1.48 -20.17
C ARG A 71 18.67 -2.00 -19.46
N GLU A 72 19.74 -2.23 -20.22
CA GLU A 72 21.07 -2.39 -19.63
C GLU A 72 21.29 -1.25 -18.65
N GLN A 73 21.67 -1.56 -17.41
CA GLN A 73 22.20 -0.53 -16.52
C GLN A 73 23.38 0.06 -17.27
N VAL A 74 23.23 1.31 -17.72
CA VAL A 74 24.33 2.05 -18.34
C VAL A 74 25.45 2.07 -17.31
N SER A 75 26.51 1.30 -17.62
CA SER A 75 27.78 1.32 -16.90
C SER A 75 28.49 2.65 -17.07
#